data_AF-A0A353F0B1-F1
#
_entry.id   AF-A0A353F0B1-F1
#
_cell.length_a   1.000
_cell.length_b   1.000
_cell.length_c   1.000
_cell.angle_alpha   90.00
_cell.angle_beta   90.00
_cell.angle_gamma   90.00
#
_symmetry.space_group_name_H-M   'P 1'
#
loop_
_entity.id
_entity.type
_entity.pdbx_description
1 polymer ?
#
loop_
_entity_poly.entity_id
_entity_poly.type
_entity_poly.pdbx_seq_one_letter_code
_entity_poly.pdbx_strand_id
1 'polypeptide(L)'
;MTRRIFEEKQYTAQGHILPRDAFFPMGKRDWHPTAENAARLIAEAEQLLTEEVPPLSATDYASFRRTGDRTVFDEKYQKRRKMCLTLALAEAQEGKDRFTEKLADV
;
A
#
# COMPACT_ATOMS: atom_id res chain seq x y z
N MET A 1 -5.28 -32.21 -39.47
CA MET A 1 -3.96 -32.39 -38.81
C MET A 1 -3.87 -31.41 -37.65
N THR A 2 -3.83 -31.91 -36.41
CA THR A 2 -3.73 -31.06 -35.22
C THR A 2 -2.27 -30.64 -35.04
N ARG A 3 -1.92 -29.42 -35.47
CA ARG A 3 -0.58 -28.87 -35.22
C ARG A 3 -0.41 -28.58 -33.73
N ARG A 4 0.63 -29.15 -33.12
CA ARG A 4 0.98 -28.93 -31.72
C ARG A 4 2.16 -27.98 -31.68
N ILE A 5 1.88 -26.69 -31.81
CA ILE A 5 2.89 -25.62 -31.93
C ILE A 5 3.95 -25.64 -30.82
N PHE A 6 3.59 -26.08 -29.61
CA PHE A 6 4.50 -26.18 -28.46
C PHE A 6 5.50 -27.33 -28.62
N GLU A 7 5.09 -28.45 -29.22
CA GLU A 7 5.96 -29.59 -29.49
C GLU A 7 6.84 -29.32 -30.72
N GLU A 8 6.27 -28.75 -31.78
CA GLU A 8 6.98 -28.40 -33.02
C GLU A 8 8.09 -27.36 -32.80
N LYS A 9 7.88 -26.41 -31.88
CA LYS A 9 8.82 -25.33 -31.56
C LYS A 9 9.62 -25.58 -30.29
N GLN A 10 9.40 -26.72 -29.62
CA GLN A 10 10.03 -27.09 -28.35
C GLN A 10 9.92 -26.00 -27.28
N TYR A 11 8.78 -25.30 -27.22
CA TYR A 11 8.57 -24.28 -26.21
C TYR A 11 8.49 -24.94 -24.82
N THR A 12 9.32 -24.48 -23.89
CA THR A 12 9.33 -24.97 -22.51
C THR A 12 9.33 -23.82 -21.52
N ALA A 13 8.54 -23.98 -20.46
CA ALA A 13 8.58 -23.11 -19.28
C ALA A 13 9.70 -23.52 -18.30
N GLN A 14 10.20 -24.75 -18.43
CA GLN A 14 11.19 -25.32 -17.52
C GLN A 14 12.49 -24.52 -17.60
N GLY A 15 12.97 -23.99 -16.47
CA GLY A 15 14.16 -23.13 -16.41
C GLY A 15 13.94 -21.66 -16.81
N HIS A 16 12.75 -21.31 -17.30
CA HIS A 16 12.38 -19.93 -17.66
C HIS A 16 11.33 -19.32 -16.72
N ILE A 17 10.61 -20.15 -15.98
CA ILE A 17 9.67 -19.73 -14.94
C ILE A 17 10.27 -20.09 -13.57
N LEU A 18 10.25 -19.12 -12.65
CA LEU A 18 10.61 -19.37 -11.26
C LEU A 18 9.68 -20.45 -10.67
N PRO A 19 10.24 -21.48 -9.99
CA PRO A 19 9.45 -22.42 -9.22
C PRO A 19 8.50 -21.69 -8.26
N ARG A 20 7.29 -22.21 -8.05
CA ARG A 20 6.24 -21.56 -7.24
C ARG A 20 6.72 -21.22 -5.82
N ASP A 21 7.50 -22.11 -5.23
CA ASP A 21 8.12 -21.98 -3.90
C ASP A 21 9.26 -20.95 -3.85
N ALA A 22 9.86 -20.64 -5.00
CA ALA A 22 10.83 -19.55 -5.16
C ALA A 22 10.18 -18.22 -5.61
N PHE A 23 8.89 -18.23 -5.95
CA PHE A 23 8.17 -17.05 -6.42
C PHE A 23 7.66 -16.21 -5.25
N PHE A 24 8.38 -15.13 -4.96
CA PHE A 24 7.98 -14.13 -3.97
C PHE A 24 7.74 -12.79 -4.67
N PRO A 25 6.50 -12.52 -5.13
CA PRO A 25 6.21 -11.34 -5.95
C PRO A 25 6.46 -10.01 -5.22
N MET A 26 6.53 -10.03 -3.89
CA MET A 26 6.62 -8.83 -3.05
C MET A 26 7.80 -8.91 -2.05
N GLY A 27 9.00 -9.25 -2.54
CA GLY A 27 10.24 -9.14 -1.78
C GLY A 27 10.67 -10.39 -1.01
N LYS A 28 11.60 -10.24 -0.07
CA LYS A 28 12.14 -11.35 0.74
C LYS A 28 11.13 -11.74 1.81
N ARG A 29 10.98 -13.05 2.05
CA ARG A 29 10.04 -13.63 3.02
C ARG A 29 10.24 -13.12 4.45
N ASP A 30 11.49 -12.83 4.82
CA ASP A 30 11.89 -12.41 6.17
C ASP A 30 12.32 -10.93 6.21
N TRP A 31 11.74 -10.10 5.34
CA TRP A 31 12.06 -8.68 5.36
C TRP A 31 11.53 -8.01 6.63
N HIS A 32 12.38 -7.21 7.28
CA HIS A 32 12.03 -6.36 8.39
C HIS A 32 12.70 -4.98 8.20
N PRO A 33 12.08 -3.89 8.68
CA PRO A 33 12.71 -2.57 8.61
C PRO A 33 13.99 -2.53 9.45
N THR A 34 14.91 -1.66 9.06
CA THR A 34 16.05 -1.31 9.92
C THR A 34 15.57 -0.45 11.08
N ALA A 35 16.35 -0.37 12.16
CA ALA A 35 16.04 0.50 13.29
C ALA A 35 15.87 1.97 12.87
N GLU A 36 16.69 2.44 11.92
CA GLU A 36 16.57 3.79 11.35
C GLU A 36 15.26 3.99 10.58
N ASN A 37 14.85 3.01 9.76
CA ASN A 37 13.58 3.08 9.04
C ASN A 37 12.38 3.06 9.99
N ALA A 38 12.43 2.24 11.04
CA ALA A 38 11.40 2.19 12.07
C ALA A 38 11.33 3.52 12.84
N ALA A 39 12.46 4.07 13.25
CA ALA A 39 12.51 5.38 13.93
C ALA A 39 11.95 6.50 13.06
N ARG A 40 12.30 6.54 11.77
CA ARG A 40 11.75 7.53 10.83
C ARG A 40 10.24 7.39 10.67
N LEU A 41 9.73 6.16 10.56
CA LEU A 41 8.30 5.89 10.46
C LEU A 41 7.56 6.33 11.72
N ILE A 42 8.11 6.04 12.91
CA ILE A 42 7.54 6.45 14.20
C ILE A 42 7.50 7.98 14.30
N ALA A 43 8.58 8.68 13.93
CA ALA A 43 8.61 10.14 13.94
C ALA A 43 7.57 10.76 12.98
N GLU A 44 7.34 10.13 11.81
CA GLU A 44 6.27 10.56 10.90
C GLU A 44 4.88 10.34 11.53
N ALA A 45 4.65 9.20 12.17
CA ALA A 45 3.40 8.92 12.87
C ALA A 45 3.13 9.89 14.03
N GLU A 46 4.17 10.31 14.74
CA GLU A 46 4.08 11.32 15.81
C GLU A 46 3.57 12.67 15.30
N GLN A 47 4.01 13.09 14.11
CA GLN A 47 3.52 14.32 13.48
C GLN A 47 2.03 14.22 13.12
N LEU A 48 1.57 13.03 12.73
CA LEU A 48 0.18 12.81 12.32
C LEU A 48 -0.82 12.84 13.48
N LEU A 49 -0.38 12.63 14.73
CA LEU A 49 -1.26 12.67 15.89
C LEU A 49 -1.97 14.02 16.02
N THR A 50 -1.29 15.11 15.68
CA THR A 50 -1.83 16.48 15.76
C THR A 50 -2.43 16.98 14.44
N GLU A 51 -2.23 16.26 13.34
CA GLU A 51 -2.75 16.66 12.03
C GLU A 51 -4.24 16.34 11.89
N GLU A 52 -5.02 17.26 11.33
CA GLU A 52 -6.44 17.01 11.07
C GLU A 52 -6.65 15.96 9.97
N VAL A 53 -7.61 15.06 10.20
CA VAL A 53 -8.03 14.07 9.19
C VAL A 53 -8.88 14.80 8.14
N PRO A 54 -8.47 14.84 6.86
CA PRO A 54 -9.24 15.53 5.82
C PRO A 54 -10.65 14.94 5.68
N PRO A 55 -11.72 15.74 5.61
CA PRO A 55 -13.06 15.23 5.39
C PRO A 55 -13.23 14.74 3.94
N LEU A 56 -13.77 13.53 3.77
CA LEU A 56 -14.17 13.01 2.45
C LEU A 56 -15.67 13.20 2.25
N SER A 57 -16.04 14.24 1.51
CA SER A 57 -17.45 14.53 1.26
C SER A 57 -17.97 13.83 0.00
N ALA A 58 -19.25 13.45 0.01
CA ALA A 58 -19.94 12.96 -1.19
C ALA A 58 -19.97 14.02 -2.30
N THR A 59 -19.93 15.31 -1.94
CA THR A 59 -19.88 16.43 -2.89
C THR A 59 -18.56 16.47 -3.66
N ASP A 60 -17.43 16.24 -2.99
CA ASP A 60 -16.12 16.16 -3.65
C ASP A 60 -16.10 15.01 -4.66
N TYR A 61 -16.64 13.85 -4.28
CA TYR A 61 -16.76 12.71 -5.19
C TYR A 61 -17.69 12.99 -6.39
N ALA A 62 -18.85 13.60 -6.11
CA ALA A 62 -19.82 13.94 -7.15
C ALA A 62 -19.31 15.02 -8.11
N SER A 63 -18.36 15.87 -7.69
CA SER A 63 -17.79 16.92 -8.54
C SER A 63 -17.15 16.35 -9.81
N PHE A 64 -16.47 15.20 -9.70
CA PHE A 64 -15.85 14.50 -10.83
C PHE A 64 -16.85 14.21 -11.96
N ARG A 65 -18.09 13.85 -11.64
CA ARG A 65 -19.13 13.58 -12.65
C ARG A 65 -19.54 14.82 -13.44
N ARG A 66 -19.33 16.01 -12.89
CA ARG A 66 -19.72 17.30 -13.48
C ARG A 66 -18.56 17.94 -14.25
N THR A 67 -17.34 17.86 -13.70
CA THR A 67 -16.17 18.59 -14.22
C THR A 67 -15.14 17.68 -14.88
N GLY A 68 -15.19 16.37 -14.62
CA GLY A 68 -14.11 15.43 -14.98
C GLY A 68 -12.86 15.53 -14.10
N ASP A 69 -12.83 16.45 -13.14
CA ASP A 69 -11.71 16.64 -12.22
C ASP A 69 -11.87 15.75 -10.98
N ARG A 70 -10.92 14.83 -10.78
CA ARG A 70 -10.89 13.92 -9.62
C ARG A 70 -9.95 14.40 -8.51
N THR A 71 -9.17 15.44 -8.77
CA THR A 71 -8.02 15.85 -7.95
C THR A 71 -8.46 16.19 -6.52
N VAL A 72 -9.56 16.94 -6.38
CA VAL A 72 -10.09 17.36 -5.08
C VAL A 72 -10.41 16.19 -4.15
N PHE A 73 -11.00 15.11 -4.67
CA PHE A 73 -11.29 13.91 -3.87
C PHE A 73 -10.04 13.06 -3.68
N ASP A 74 -9.27 12.84 -4.75
CA ASP A 74 -8.12 11.94 -4.74
C ASP A 74 -7.03 12.44 -3.79
N GLU A 75 -6.71 13.74 -3.76
CA GLU A 75 -5.72 14.31 -2.84
C GLU A 75 -6.08 14.05 -1.37
N LYS A 76 -7.34 14.29 -0.99
CA LYS A 76 -7.84 14.04 0.37
C LYS A 76 -7.79 12.54 0.70
N TYR A 77 -8.20 11.71 -0.25
CA TYR A 77 -8.20 10.24 -0.09
C TYR A 77 -6.78 9.71 0.08
N GLN A 78 -5.83 10.12 -0.78
CA GLN A 78 -4.44 9.71 -0.68
C GLN A 78 -3.80 10.17 0.63
N LYS A 79 -4.13 11.36 1.10
CA LYS A 79 -3.66 11.86 2.41
C LYS A 79 -4.16 10.98 3.55
N ARG A 80 -5.46 10.68 3.64
CA ARG A 80 -5.99 9.74 4.66
C ARG A 80 -5.36 8.36 4.54
N ARG A 81 -5.24 7.83 3.33
CA ARG A 81 -4.60 6.52 3.08
C ARG A 81 -3.16 6.50 3.58
N LYS A 82 -2.39 7.58 3.35
CA LYS A 82 -1.04 7.72 3.88
C LYS A 82 -1.06 7.76 5.42
N MET A 83 -1.94 8.55 6.02
CA MET A 83 -2.07 8.63 7.48
C MET A 83 -2.35 7.25 8.10
N CYS A 84 -3.32 6.53 7.56
CA CYS A 84 -3.72 5.19 7.99
C CYS A 84 -2.54 4.22 7.94
N LEU A 85 -1.84 4.16 6.80
CA LEU A 85 -0.68 3.28 6.64
C LEU A 85 0.46 3.64 7.57
N THR A 86 0.78 4.93 7.72
CA THR A 86 1.87 5.39 8.59
C THR A 86 1.59 5.05 10.05
N LEU A 87 0.39 5.37 10.55
CA LEU A 87 0.00 5.10 11.94
C LEU A 87 -0.06 3.60 12.23
N ALA A 88 -0.67 2.81 11.33
CA ALA A 88 -0.77 1.36 11.51
C ALA A 88 0.59 0.66 11.49
N LEU A 89 1.48 1.05 10.57
CA LEU A 89 2.82 0.48 10.50
C LEU A 89 3.67 0.91 11.71
N ALA A 90 3.56 2.15 12.18
CA ALA A 90 4.27 2.61 13.37
C ALA A 90 3.82 1.85 14.62
N GLU A 91 2.50 1.65 14.80
CA GLU A 91 1.95 0.85 15.90
C GLU A 91 2.43 -0.60 15.83
N ALA A 92 2.46 -1.20 14.64
CA ALA A 92 2.99 -2.55 14.45
C ALA A 92 4.49 -2.68 14.77
N GLN A 93 5.27 -1.60 14.69
CA GLN A 93 6.68 -1.59 15.09
C GLN A 93 6.87 -1.35 16.60
N GLU A 94 6.02 -0.51 17.22
CA GLU A 94 6.23 -0.04 18.59
C GLU A 94 5.40 -0.78 19.65
N GLY A 95 4.13 -1.12 19.35
CA GLY A 95 3.23 -1.89 20.22
C GLY A 95 2.90 -1.20 21.54
N LYS A 96 2.63 0.12 21.52
CA LYS A 96 2.36 0.96 22.71
C LYS A 96 0.95 1.56 22.74
N ASP A 97 0.12 1.23 21.76
CA ASP A 97 -1.26 1.66 21.58
C ASP A 97 -1.49 3.18 21.41
N ARG A 98 -0.42 3.99 21.33
CA ARG A 98 -0.52 5.45 21.28
C ARG A 98 -0.95 6.00 19.92
N PHE A 99 -0.90 5.20 18.85
CA PHE A 99 -1.38 5.60 17.53
C PHE A 99 -2.79 5.07 17.22
N THR A 100 -3.30 4.14 18.02
CA THR A 100 -4.54 3.40 17.77
C THR A 100 -5.77 4.29 17.71
N GLU A 101 -5.92 5.24 18.65
CA GLU A 101 -7.07 6.15 18.66
C GLU A 101 -7.09 7.02 17.39
N LYS A 102 -5.97 7.65 17.06
CA LYS A 102 -5.87 8.47 15.85
C LYS A 102 -6.11 7.65 14.59
N LEU A 103 -5.59 6.42 14.53
CA LEU A 103 -5.79 5.50 13.42
C LEU A 103 -7.28 5.17 13.21
N ALA A 104 -8.06 5.04 14.29
CA ALA A 104 -9.49 4.78 14.21
C ALA A 104 -10.29 5.96 13.61
N ASP A 105 -9.77 7.18 13.71
CA ASP A 105 -10.41 8.39 13.16
C ASP A 105 -10.11 8.62 11.66
N VAL A 106 -9.08 7.95 11.11
CA VAL A 106 -8.61 8.09 9.71
C VAL A 106 -9.42 7.24 8.75
#